data_AF-A0A8J5HKS7-F1
#
_entry.id   AF-A0A8J5HKS7-F1
#
_cell.length_a   1.000
_cell.length_b   1.000
_cell.length_c   1.000
_cell.angle_alpha   90.00
_cell.angle_beta   90.00
_cell.angle_gamma   90.00
#
_symmetry.space_group_name_H-M   'P 1'
#
loop_
_entity.id
_entity.type
_entity.pdbx_description
1 polymer ?
#
loop_
_entity_poly.entity_id
_entity_poly.type
_entity_poly.pdbx_seq_one_letter_code
_entity_poly.pdbx_strand_id
1 'polypeptide(L)'
;MKTEVVVGLFMESEFCLQPLGDSPTRKSVFDSLVAGCIPVIFNPFTAYYQYPWHLPEDHQRWSVFIYEEEVRQGKVDVVERLRRVPAEEREEMRRYIVHQIMPGLV
;
A
#
# COMPACT_ATOMS: atom_id res chain seq x y z
N MET A 1 7.93 -10.32 -18.35
CA MET A 1 7.03 -10.99 -17.40
C MET A 1 5.61 -10.89 -17.95
N LYS A 2 4.82 -11.97 -17.97
CA LYS A 2 3.44 -11.93 -18.45
C LYS A 2 2.56 -11.17 -17.45
N THR A 3 1.71 -10.27 -17.91
CA THR A 3 0.83 -9.43 -17.07
C THR A 3 -0.03 -10.25 -16.12
N GLU A 4 -0.54 -11.40 -16.58
CA GLU A 4 -1.35 -12.34 -15.80
C GLU A 4 -0.65 -12.80 -14.51
N VAL A 5 0.66 -13.08 -14.60
CA VAL A 5 1.46 -13.50 -13.44
C VAL A 5 1.61 -12.36 -12.44
N VAL A 6 1.78 -11.13 -12.92
CA VAL A 6 1.93 -9.95 -12.06
C VAL A 6 0.65 -9.69 -11.27
N VAL A 7 -0.50 -9.70 -11.97
CA VAL A 7 -1.80 -9.49 -11.33
C VAL A 7 -2.09 -10.59 -10.32
N GLY A 8 -1.78 -11.86 -10.64
CA GLY A 8 -1.89 -12.97 -9.69
C GLY A 8 -1.07 -12.74 -8.42
N LEU A 9 0.18 -12.30 -8.55
CA LEU A 9 1.04 -11.99 -7.40
C LEU A 9 0.45 -10.89 -6.51
N PHE A 10 -0.14 -9.85 -7.10
CA PHE A 10 -0.79 -8.79 -6.32
C PHE A 10 -2.02 -9.34 -5.56
N MET A 11 -2.84 -10.17 -6.19
CA MET A 11 -4.05 -10.74 -5.56
C MET A 11 -3.72 -11.73 -4.44
N GLU A 12 -2.60 -12.44 -4.54
CA GLU A 12 -2.13 -13.39 -3.53
C GLU A 12 -1.35 -12.72 -2.38
N SER A 13 -0.87 -11.49 -2.58
CA SER A 13 -0.07 -10.76 -1.59
C SER A 13 -0.93 -10.04 -0.55
N GLU A 14 -0.51 -10.08 0.72
CA GLU A 14 -1.15 -9.27 1.76
C GLU A 14 -0.72 -7.82 1.75
N PHE A 15 0.57 -7.60 1.55
CA PHE A 15 1.21 -6.28 1.57
C PHE A 15 2.03 -6.06 0.30
N CYS A 16 1.94 -4.85 -0.26
CA CYS A 16 2.65 -4.46 -1.46
C CYS A 16 3.53 -3.24 -1.18
N LEU A 17 4.85 -3.45 -1.19
CA LEU A 17 5.82 -2.42 -0.87
C LEU A 17 5.88 -1.34 -1.97
N GLN A 18 5.76 -0.08 -1.60
CA GLN A 18 5.77 1.08 -2.50
C GLN A 18 6.92 2.03 -2.19
N PRO A 19 8.19 1.61 -2.37
CA PRO A 19 9.32 2.49 -2.19
C PRO A 19 9.34 3.60 -3.25
N LEU A 20 9.98 4.71 -2.93
CA LEU A 20 10.23 5.80 -3.87
C LEU A 20 11.02 5.29 -5.10
N GLY A 21 10.73 5.89 -6.25
CA GLY A 21 11.51 5.71 -7.47
C GLY A 21 12.11 7.04 -7.91
N ASP A 22 12.37 7.17 -9.21
CA ASP A 22 12.88 8.43 -9.79
C ASP A 22 11.89 9.59 -9.67
N SER A 23 10.59 9.28 -9.56
CA SER A 23 9.53 10.25 -9.28
C SER A 23 8.77 9.87 -8.01
N PRO A 24 8.10 10.85 -7.36
CA PRO A 24 7.24 10.56 -6.21
C PRO A 24 6.09 9.62 -6.54
N THR A 25 5.53 9.70 -7.75
CA THR A 25 4.36 8.91 -8.15
C THR A 25 4.70 7.46 -8.47
N ARG A 26 3.80 6.53 -8.13
CA ARG A 26 4.00 5.09 -8.39
C ARG A 26 2.70 4.44 -8.88
N LYS A 27 2.67 3.98 -10.14
CA LYS A 27 1.53 3.25 -10.70
C LYS A 27 1.14 2.03 -9.85
N SER A 28 2.14 1.35 -9.26
CA SER A 28 1.92 0.16 -8.45
C SER A 28 1.14 0.40 -7.16
N VAL A 29 1.00 1.64 -6.70
CA VAL A 29 0.06 1.98 -5.60
C VAL A 29 -1.36 1.63 -6.02
N PHE A 30 -1.79 2.09 -7.20
CA PHE A 30 -3.12 1.79 -7.72
C PHE A 30 -3.28 0.33 -8.13
N ASP A 31 -2.24 -0.31 -8.68
CA ASP A 31 -2.28 -1.75 -8.98
C ASP A 31 -2.50 -2.57 -7.68
N SER A 32 -1.91 -2.14 -6.56
CA SER A 32 -2.12 -2.76 -5.24
C SER A 32 -3.56 -2.57 -4.75
N LEU A 33 -4.08 -1.33 -4.84
CA LEU A 33 -5.44 -1.02 -4.43
C LEU A 33 -6.48 -1.82 -5.22
N VAL A 34 -6.34 -1.87 -6.56
CA VAL A 34 -7.23 -2.63 -7.45
C VAL A 34 -7.23 -4.12 -7.09
N ALA A 35 -6.08 -4.67 -6.72
CA ALA A 35 -5.94 -6.07 -6.33
C ALA A 35 -6.30 -6.36 -4.86
N GLY A 36 -6.62 -5.33 -4.05
CA GLY A 36 -6.85 -5.49 -2.61
C GLY A 36 -5.58 -5.81 -1.81
N CYS A 37 -4.40 -5.56 -2.38
CA CYS A 37 -3.13 -5.66 -1.68
C CYS A 37 -2.87 -4.38 -0.88
N ILE A 38 -2.54 -4.49 0.41
CA ILE A 38 -2.38 -3.33 1.29
C ILE A 38 -1.06 -2.60 0.93
N PRO A 39 -1.10 -1.35 0.43
CA PRO A 39 0.11 -0.62 0.11
C PRO A 39 0.92 -0.28 1.37
N VAL A 40 2.22 -0.56 1.32
CA VAL A 40 3.20 -0.12 2.32
C VAL A 40 3.95 1.08 1.78
N ILE A 41 3.65 2.25 2.32
CA ILE A 41 4.15 3.54 1.86
C ILE A 41 5.38 3.93 2.66
N PHE A 42 6.46 4.29 1.96
CA PHE A 42 7.71 4.69 2.60
C PHE A 42 7.93 6.21 2.66
N ASN A 43 7.17 6.95 1.86
CA ASN A 43 7.23 8.40 1.79
C ASN A 43 5.82 8.98 1.54
N PRO A 44 5.39 10.02 2.29
CA PRO A 44 4.05 10.59 2.14
C PRO A 44 3.79 11.19 0.74
N PHE A 45 4.83 11.63 0.02
CA PHE A 45 4.72 12.08 -1.36
C PHE A 45 4.39 10.95 -2.35
N THR A 46 4.45 9.68 -1.95
CA THR A 46 4.08 8.57 -2.84
C THR A 46 2.57 8.46 -3.04
N ALA A 47 1.78 8.84 -2.03
CA ALA A 47 0.32 8.72 -2.12
C ALA A 47 -0.43 9.84 -1.40
N TYR A 48 -0.09 10.13 -0.15
CA TYR A 48 -0.88 10.99 0.75
C TYR A 48 -1.00 12.43 0.25
N TYR A 49 0.09 13.01 -0.26
CA TYR A 49 0.08 14.37 -0.80
C TYR A 49 -0.34 14.45 -2.26
N GLN A 50 -0.18 13.36 -3.01
CA GLN A 50 -0.43 13.36 -4.46
C GLN A 50 -1.89 13.12 -4.81
N TYR A 51 -2.61 12.36 -3.99
CA TYR A 51 -3.97 11.90 -4.31
C TYR A 51 -5.04 12.25 -3.25
N PRO A 52 -5.02 13.44 -2.61
CA PRO A 52 -5.98 13.78 -1.55
C PRO A 52 -7.44 13.80 -2.02
N TRP A 53 -7.67 14.02 -3.32
CA TRP A 53 -9.01 14.00 -3.92
C TRP A 53 -9.56 12.59 -4.15
N HIS A 54 -8.70 11.58 -4.17
CA HIS A 54 -9.03 10.22 -4.59
C HIS A 54 -8.85 9.19 -3.46
N LEU A 55 -7.94 9.46 -2.52
CA LEU A 55 -7.64 8.58 -1.40
C LEU A 55 -8.09 9.21 -0.08
N PRO A 56 -8.68 8.43 0.83
CA PRO A 56 -9.10 8.93 2.14
C PRO A 56 -7.93 9.46 2.98
N GLU A 57 -8.16 10.57 3.68
CA GLU A 57 -7.19 11.21 4.60
C GLU A 57 -6.80 10.29 5.77
N ASP A 58 -7.71 9.41 6.20
CA ASP A 58 -7.39 8.37 7.18
C ASP A 58 -6.57 7.25 6.53
N HIS A 59 -5.27 7.52 6.39
CA HIS A 59 -4.30 6.65 5.73
C HIS A 59 -4.15 5.29 6.41
N GLN A 60 -4.40 5.21 7.72
CA GLN A 60 -4.24 3.96 8.48
C GLN A 60 -5.30 2.92 8.11
N ARG A 61 -6.45 3.34 7.57
CA ARG A 61 -7.51 2.43 7.13
C ARG A 61 -7.18 1.67 5.85
N TRP A 62 -6.18 2.09 5.10
CA TRP A 62 -5.89 1.51 3.79
C TRP A 62 -4.40 1.31 3.50
N SER A 63 -3.49 1.79 4.35
CA SER A 63 -2.06 1.68 4.12
C SER A 63 -1.27 1.49 5.39
N VAL A 64 -0.06 0.93 5.26
CA VAL A 64 0.94 0.92 6.32
C VAL A 64 2.02 1.92 5.97
N PHE A 65 2.34 2.83 6.89
CA PHE A 65 3.43 3.77 6.71
C PHE A 65 4.68 3.32 7.48
N ILE A 66 5.83 3.35 6.82
CA ILE A 66 7.15 3.10 7.43
C ILE A 66 8.11 4.16 6.92
N TYR A 67 8.75 4.94 7.79
CA TYR A 67 9.68 5.97 7.32
C TYR A 67 10.86 5.35 6.57
N GLU A 68 11.09 5.78 5.33
CA GLU A 68 12.19 5.28 4.49
C GLU A 68 13.55 5.37 5.21
N GLU A 69 13.79 6.46 5.93
CA GLU A 69 15.05 6.68 6.65
C GLU A 69 15.27 5.65 7.76
N GLU A 70 14.21 5.20 8.43
CA GLU A 70 14.32 4.17 9.47
C GLU A 70 14.67 2.80 8.87
N VAL A 71 14.18 2.51 7.66
CA VAL A 71 14.53 1.29 6.92
C VAL A 71 15.98 1.35 6.47
N ARG A 72 16.42 2.48 5.90
CA ARG A 72 17.80 2.69 5.42
C ARG A 72 18.82 2.63 6.55
N GLN A 73 18.46 3.14 7.73
CA GLN A 73 19.30 3.09 8.93
C GLN A 73 19.23 1.75 9.67
N GLY A 74 18.43 0.79 9.19
CA GLY A 74 18.25 -0.52 9.83
C GLY A 74 17.57 -0.45 11.21
N LYS A 75 16.86 0.65 11.50
CA LYS A 75 16.11 0.85 12.75
C LYS A 75 14.82 0.05 12.79
N VAL A 76 14.29 -0.31 11.63
CA VAL A 76 13.03 -1.05 11.48
C VAL A 76 13.24 -2.25 10.55
N ASP A 77 12.87 -3.43 11.04
CA ASP A 77 12.63 -4.60 10.19
C ASP A 77 11.22 -4.51 9.60
N VAL A 78 11.13 -4.31 8.28
CA VAL A 78 9.86 -4.17 7.56
C VAL A 78 9.01 -5.43 7.68
N VAL A 79 9.61 -6.62 7.59
CA VAL A 79 8.88 -7.88 7.64
C VAL A 79 8.32 -8.11 9.04
N GLU A 80 9.12 -7.87 10.08
CA GLU A 80 8.66 -7.96 11.47
C GLU A 80 7.54 -6.95 11.74
N ARG A 81 7.69 -5.70 11.27
CA ARG A 81 6.68 -4.65 11.42
C ARG A 81 5.35 -5.02 10.78
N LEU A 82 5.36 -5.66 9.61
CA LEU A 82 4.15 -6.09 8.90
C LEU A 82 3.53 -7.33 9.54
N ARG A 83 4.33 -8.27 10.05
CA ARG A 83 3.84 -9.45 10.80
C ARG A 83 3.11 -9.08 12.10
N ARG A 84 3.46 -7.94 12.70
CA ARG A 84 2.79 -7.43 13.90
C ARG A 84 1.39 -6.85 13.62
N VAL A 85 1.01 -6.63 12.37
CA VAL A 85 -0.34 -6.20 12.02
C VAL A 85 -1.29 -7.40 12.16
N PRO A 86 -2.33 -7.33 13.02
CA PRO A 86 -3.28 -8.41 13.22
C PRO A 86 -3.97 -8.85 11.93
N ALA A 87 -4.37 -10.12 11.85
CA ALA A 87 -5.11 -10.64 10.69
C ALA A 87 -6.45 -9.91 10.47
N GLU A 88 -7.16 -9.58 11.56
CA GLU A 88 -8.41 -8.83 11.53
C GLU A 88 -8.21 -7.43 10.95
N GLU A 89 -7.19 -6.69 11.42
CA GLU A 89 -6.85 -5.38 10.89
C GLU A 89 -6.52 -5.45 9.39
N ARG A 90 -5.75 -6.45 8.95
CA ARG A 90 -5.44 -6.66 7.52
C ARG A 90 -6.70 -6.93 6.69
N GLU A 91 -7.63 -7.73 7.22
CA GLU A 91 -8.89 -8.01 6.53
C GLU A 91 -9.76 -6.75 6.43
N GLU A 92 -9.84 -5.96 7.50
CA GLU A 92 -10.56 -4.69 7.50
C GLU A 92 -9.97 -3.68 6.53
N MET A 93 -8.64 -3.53 6.49
CA MET A 93 -7.96 -2.67 5.52
C MET A 93 -8.27 -3.10 4.10
N ARG A 94 -8.18 -4.40 3.77
CA ARG A 94 -8.52 -4.93 2.45
C ARG A 94 -9.97 -4.70 2.09
N ARG A 95 -10.90 -4.93 3.02
CA ARG A 95 -12.33 -4.69 2.84
C ARG A 95 -12.60 -3.21 2.56
N TYR A 96 -11.93 -2.32 3.29
CA TYR A 96 -12.03 -0.88 3.09
C TYR A 96 -11.49 -0.46 1.70
N ILE A 97 -10.33 -0.98 1.29
CA ILE A 97 -9.79 -0.74 -0.06
C ILE A 97 -10.80 -1.15 -1.14
N VAL A 98 -11.25 -2.40 -1.13
CA VAL A 98 -12.09 -2.97 -2.20
C VAL A 98 -13.49 -2.35 -2.24
N HIS A 99 -14.09 -2.06 -1.08
CA HIS A 99 -15.49 -1.64 -1.02
C HIS A 99 -15.71 -0.14 -0.81
N GLN A 100 -14.71 0.62 -0.36
CA GLN A 100 -14.84 2.06 -0.11
C GLN A 100 -13.97 2.89 -1.05
N ILE A 101 -12.70 2.50 -1.24
CA ILE A 101 -11.77 3.27 -2.10
C ILE A 101 -12.03 2.97 -3.57
N MET A 102 -12.02 1.70 -3.97
CA MET A 102 -12.08 1.34 -5.39
C MET A 102 -13.32 1.86 -6.13
N PRO A 103 -14.54 1.85 -5.55
CA PRO A 103 -15.71 2.42 -6.23
C PRO A 103 -15.64 3.93 -6.44
N GLY A 104 -14.86 4.67 -5.63
CA GLY A 104 -14.73 6.12 -5.72
C GLY A 104 -13.64 6.63 -6.67
N LEU A 105 -12.90 5.72 -7.32
CA LEU A 105 -11.83 6.04 -8.27
C LEU A 105 -12.32 6.19 -9.72
N VAL A 106 -13.63 6.15 -9.96
CA VAL A 106 -14.28 6.22 -11.29
C VAL A 106 -15.17 7.44 -11.40
#